data_AF-A0A520I0A6-F1
#
_entry.id   AF-A0A520I0A6-F1
#
_cell.length_a   1.000
_cell.length_b   1.000
_cell.length_c   1.000
_cell.angle_alpha   90.00
_cell.angle_beta   90.00
_cell.angle_gamma   90.00
#
_symmetry.space_group_name_H-M   'P 1'
#
loop_
_entity.id
_entity.type
_entity.pdbx_description
1 polymer ?
#
loop_
_entity_poly.entity_id
_entity_poly.type
_entity_poly.pdbx_seq_one_letter_code
_entity_poly.pdbx_strand_id
1 'polypeptide(L)' 'TYCRWSMMVMAQRRDFVWQAATAADFLTRPVDWPETRYERKARRQGREVWYFRYVRV' A
#
# COMPACT_ATOMS: atom_id res chain seq x y z
N THR A 1 0.68 5.03 -13.29
CA THR A 1 -0.48 4.38 -12.61
C THR A 1 -0.71 5.01 -11.26
N TYR A 2 -1.97 5.07 -10.81
CA TYR A 2 -2.42 5.73 -9.58
C TYR A 2 -1.54 5.46 -8.35
N CYS A 3 -1.15 4.19 -8.13
CA CYS A 3 -0.27 3.77 -7.03
C CYS A 3 1.04 4.58 -6.93
N ARG A 4 1.77 4.72 -8.04
CA ARG A 4 3.04 5.46 -8.07
C ARG A 4 2.84 6.95 -7.80
N TRP A 5 1.79 7.54 -8.38
CA TRP A 5 1.47 8.96 -8.16
C TRP A 5 1.10 9.22 -6.69
N SER A 6 0.27 8.35 -6.09
CA SER A 6 -0.07 8.44 -4.66
C SER A 6 1.17 8.37 -3.77
N MET A 7 2.12 7.47 -4.09
CA MET A 7 3.39 7.39 -3.36
C MET A 7 4.21 8.67 -3.47
N MET A 8 4.31 9.26 -4.67
CA MET A 8 5.03 10.53 -4.89
C MET A 8 4.39 11.70 -4.13
N VAL A 9 3.06 11.75 -4.04
CA VAL A 9 2.34 12.78 -3.30
C VAL A 9 2.56 12.61 -1.80
N MET A 10 2.42 11.39 -1.28
CA MET A 10 2.62 11.11 0.15
C MET A 10 4.07 11.33 0.58
N ALA A 11 5.06 11.05 -0.28
CA ALA A 11 6.47 11.30 0.00
C ALA A 11 6.81 12.79 0.19
N GLN A 12 5.98 13.72 -0.29
CA GLN A 12 6.17 15.16 -0.11
C GLN A 12 5.56 15.69 1.19
N ARG A 13 4.74 14.89 1.87
CA ARG A 13 4.06 15.26 3.11
C ARG A 13 4.99 15.02 4.31
N ARG A 14 5.02 15.96 5.26
CA ARG A 14 5.83 15.89 6.49
C ARG A 14 5.04 15.47 7.72
N ASP A 15 3.72 15.50 7.62
CA ASP A 15 2.76 15.12 8.65
C ASP A 15 2.48 13.61 8.68
N PHE A 16 3.07 12.84 7.76
CA PHE A 16 2.90 11.39 7.68
C PHE A 16 4.25 10.68 7.56
N VAL A 17 4.47 9.68 8.40
CA VAL A 17 5.67 8.83 8.37
C VAL A 17 5.31 7.48 7.76
N TRP A 18 6.03 7.13 6.69
CA TRP A 18 5.92 5.84 6.01
C TRP A 18 6.44 4.70 6.90
N GLN A 19 5.68 3.61 7.01
CA GLN A 19 6.01 2.53 7.96
C GLN A 19 6.70 1.30 7.35
N ALA A 20 6.79 1.17 6.03
CA ALA A 20 7.45 0.00 5.44
C ALA A 20 8.97 0.15 5.48
N ALA A 21 9.65 -0.88 5.98
CA ALA A 21 11.11 -1.01 5.93
C ALA A 21 11.55 -1.95 4.80
N THR A 22 10.69 -2.89 4.40
CA THR A 22 10.97 -3.91 3.39
C THR A 22 9.87 -3.98 2.34
N ALA A 23 10.15 -4.67 1.22
CA ALA A 23 9.15 -4.91 0.19
C ALA A 23 7.92 -5.69 0.71
N ALA A 24 8.15 -6.60 1.65
CA ALA A 24 7.07 -7.43 2.21
C ALA A 24 6.02 -6.61 2.96
N ASP A 25 6.40 -5.50 3.59
CA ASP A 25 5.51 -4.67 4.41
C ASP A 25 4.42 -3.97 3.59
N PHE A 26 4.66 -3.71 2.31
CA PHE A 26 3.67 -3.11 1.41
C PHE A 26 3.12 -4.09 0.36
N LEU A 27 3.68 -5.29 0.20
CA LEU A 27 3.15 -6.33 -0.70
C LEU A 27 2.26 -7.35 0.03
N THR A 28 2.45 -7.50 1.33
CA THR A 28 1.69 -8.43 2.17
C THR A 28 0.51 -7.72 2.80
N ARG A 29 -0.67 -8.34 2.70
CA ARG A 29 -1.88 -7.81 3.35
C ARG A 29 -1.72 -7.86 4.88
N PRO A 30 -1.95 -6.74 5.60
CA PRO A 30 -2.05 -6.78 7.05
C PRO A 30 -3.18 -7.72 7.51
N VAL A 31 -2.95 -8.44 8.61
CA VAL A 31 -3.91 -9.45 9.12
C VAL A 31 -5.23 -8.84 9.59
N ASP A 32 -5.21 -7.57 9.97
CA ASP A 32 -6.36 -6.78 10.42
C ASP A 32 -7.24 -6.27 9.27
N TRP A 33 -6.83 -6.46 8.01
CA TRP A 33 -7.52 -5.90 6.84
C TRP A 33 -8.28 -6.99 6.07
N PRO A 34 -9.60 -6.84 5.86
CA PRO A 34 -10.36 -7.78 5.05
C PRO A 34 -9.93 -7.71 3.58
N GLU A 35 -9.97 -8.85 2.90
CA GLU A 35 -9.72 -8.90 1.46
C GLU A 35 -10.81 -8.15 0.69
N THR A 36 -10.40 -7.28 -0.23
CA THR A 36 -11.36 -6.63 -1.14
C THR A 36 -11.63 -7.48 -2.39
N ARG A 37 -12.82 -7.31 -3.00
CA ARG A 37 -13.14 -7.94 -4.29
C ARG A 37 -12.12 -7.58 -5.39
N TYR A 38 -11.61 -6.34 -5.39
CA TYR A 38 -10.63 -5.87 -6.35
C TYR A 38 -9.24 -6.45 -6.11
N GLU A 39 -8.84 -6.62 -4.86
CA GLU A 39 -7.60 -7.34 -4.52
C GLU A 39 -7.66 -8.77 -5.05
N ARG A 40 -8.74 -9.49 -4.75
CA ARG A 40 -8.92 -10.87 -5.24
C ARG A 40 -8.83 -10.94 -6.76
N LYS A 41 -9.47 -10.00 -7.46
CA LYS A 41 -9.40 -9.91 -8.93
C LYS A 41 -7.97 -9.60 -9.40
N ALA A 42 -7.27 -8.66 -8.76
CA ALA A 42 -5.91 -8.27 -9.10
C ALA A 42 -4.93 -9.42 -8.92
N ARG A 43 -4.99 -10.13 -7.78
CA ARG A 43 -4.14 -11.31 -7.52
C ARG A 43 -4.39 -12.43 -8.53
N ARG A 44 -5.66 -12.70 -8.89
CA ARG A 44 -6.00 -13.66 -9.96
C ARG A 44 -5.43 -13.28 -11.33
N GLN A 45 -5.22 -11.99 -11.58
CA GLN A 45 -4.63 -11.46 -12.82
C GLN A 45 -3.11 -11.30 -12.74
N GLY A 46 -2.46 -11.75 -11.65
CA GLY A 46 -1.01 -11.58 -11.46
C GLY A 46 -0.59 -10.11 -11.27
N ARG A 47 -1.51 -9.24 -10.89
CA ARG A 47 -1.23 -7.81 -10.67
C ARG A 47 -0.76 -7.60 -9.24
N GLU A 48 0.23 -6.72 -9.09
CA GLU A 48 0.71 -6.29 -7.79
C GLU A 48 -0.37 -5.50 -7.03
N VAL A 49 -0.47 -5.76 -5.74
CA VAL A 49 -1.35 -5.05 -4.79
C VAL A 49 -0.46 -4.45 -3.71
N TRP A 50 -0.57 -3.13 -3.54
CA TRP A 50 0.24 -2.37 -2.61
C TRP A 50 -0.61 -1.91 -1.41
N TYR A 51 -0.09 -2.09 -0.21
CA TYR A 51 -0.67 -1.63 1.04
C TYR A 51 0.12 -0.45 1.57
N PHE A 52 -0.56 0.67 1.78
CA PHE A 52 0.05 1.88 2.28
C PHE A 52 -0.27 2.07 3.76
N ARG A 53 0.75 2.11 4.61
CA ARG A 53 0.60 2.38 6.05
C ARG A 53 1.46 3.57 6.45
N TYR A 54 0.80 4.57 7.00
CA TYR A 54 1.42 5.80 7.51
C TYR A 54 0.95 6.06 8.93
N VAL A 55 1.81 6.66 9.75
CA VAL A 55 1.42 7.27 11.02
C VAL A 55 1.45 8.77 10.89
N ARG A 56 0.40 9.43 11.39
CA ARG A 56 0.34 10.88 11.46
C ARG A 56 1.21 11.36 12.64
N VAL A 57 1.99 12.42 12.40
CA VAL A 57 2.80 13.13 13.41
C VAL A 57 2.08 14.40 13.85
#